data_AF-A0A3D8Y5I0-F1
#
_entry.id   AF-A0A3D8Y5I0-F1
#
_cell.length_a   1.000
_cell.length_b   1.000
_cell.length_c   1.000
_cell.angle_alpha   90.00
_cell.angle_beta   90.00
_cell.angle_gamma   90.00
#
_symmetry.space_group_name_H-M   'P 1'
#
loop_
_entity.id
_entity.type
_entity.pdbx_description
1 polymer ?
#
loop_
_entity_poly.entity_id
_entity_poly.type
_entity_poly.pdbx_seq_one_letter_code
_entity_poly.pdbx_strand_id
1 'polypeptide(L)' 'MKTFRIKILNDETEGHVRQLLAELEANGSIQLTEDQWEPTPDRGKDVTENQAQEMIEEAELGPYYSEKEAKDILKI' A
#
# COMPACT_ATOMS: atom_id res chain seq x y z
N MET A 1 22.17 -12.90 -4.18
CA MET A 1 21.08 -13.46 -5.03
C MET A 1 20.21 -12.31 -5.50
N LYS A 2 19.59 -12.44 -6.67
CA LYS A 2 18.58 -11.48 -7.17
C LYS A 2 17.22 -12.16 -7.09
N THR A 3 16.20 -11.42 -6.68
CA THR A 3 14.81 -11.89 -6.65
C THR A 3 14.06 -11.22 -7.79
N PHE A 4 13.18 -11.97 -8.45
CA PHE A 4 12.36 -11.47 -9.55
C PHE A 4 10.89 -11.57 -9.16
N ARG A 5 10.12 -10.53 -9.52
CA ARG A 5 8.67 -10.55 -9.42
C ARG A 5 8.09 -10.79 -10.80
N ILE A 6 7.19 -11.76 -10.92
CA ILE A 6 6.49 -12.08 -12.16
C ILE A 6 5.07 -11.54 -12.05
N LYS A 7 4.65 -10.75 -13.03
CA LYS A 7 3.26 -10.30 -13.17
C LYS A 7 2.65 -11.00 -14.38
N ILE A 8 1.57 -11.72 -14.17
CA ILE A 8 0.80 -12.36 -15.23
C ILE A 8 -0.13 -11.28 -15.81
N LEU A 9 -0.06 -11.07 -17.13
CA LEU A 9 -0.80 -10.00 -17.80
C LEU A 9 -2.14 -10.46 -18.39
N ASN A 10 -2.34 -11.77 -18.50
CA ASN A 10 -3.54 -12.38 -19.06
C ASN A 10 -3.98 -13.57 -18.18
N ASP A 11 -5.23 -13.57 -17.73
CA ASP A 11 -5.77 -14.62 -16.86
C ASP A 11 -5.81 -15.98 -17.58
N GLU A 12 -6.00 -16.00 -18.90
CA GLU A 12 -5.98 -17.24 -19.68
C GLU A 12 -4.62 -17.95 -19.64
N THR A 13 -3.53 -17.19 -19.41
CA THR A 13 -2.18 -17.75 -19.30
C THR A 13 -1.77 -18.05 -17.86
N GLU A 14 -2.59 -17.66 -16.87
CA GLU A 14 -2.27 -17.85 -15.46
C GLU A 14 -2.05 -19.33 -15.12
N GLY A 15 -2.97 -20.20 -15.57
CA GLY A 15 -2.87 -21.64 -15.33
C GLY A 15 -1.58 -22.24 -15.90
N HIS A 16 -1.21 -21.81 -17.11
CA HIS A 16 0.03 -22.27 -17.77
C HIS A 16 1.27 -21.81 -17.01
N VAL A 17 1.31 -20.54 -16.59
CA VAL A 17 2.45 -19.98 -15.83
C VAL A 17 2.58 -20.70 -14.48
N ARG A 18 1.48 -20.94 -13.77
CA ARG A 18 1.49 -21.70 -12.50
C ARG A 18 2.02 -23.12 -12.70
N GLN A 19 1.60 -23.81 -13.76
CA GLN A 19 2.06 -25.16 -14.05
C GLN A 19 3.57 -25.19 -14.35
N LEU A 20 4.05 -24.27 -15.19
CA LEU A 20 5.49 -24.17 -15.50
C LEU A 20 6.33 -23.88 -14.25
N LEU A 21 5.87 -22.98 -13.39
CA LEU A 21 6.55 -22.66 -12.13
C LEU A 21 6.62 -23.89 -11.20
N ALA A 22 5.53 -24.67 -11.11
CA ALA A 22 5.51 -25.90 -10.33
C ALA A 22 6.48 -26.97 -10.89
N GLU A 23 6.58 -27.10 -12.21
CA GLU A 23 7.54 -28.01 -12.86
C GLU A 23 9.01 -27.61 -12.59
N LEU A 24 9.31 -26.31 -12.60
CA LEU A 24 10.64 -25.76 -12.28
C LEU A 24 11.00 -25.90 -10.80
N GLU A 25 10.02 -25.87 -9.91
CA GLU A 25 10.25 -26.15 -8.50
C GLU A 25 10.48 -27.64 -8.25
N ALA A 26 9.66 -28.51 -8.87
CA ALA A 26 9.76 -29.96 -8.73
C ALA A 26 11.10 -30.51 -9.23
N ASN A 27 11.71 -29.89 -10.24
CA ASN A 27 13.02 -30.29 -10.75
C ASN A 27 14.21 -29.62 -10.02
N GLY A 28 13.94 -28.75 -9.04
CA GLY A 28 14.94 -28.07 -8.23
C GLY A 28 15.64 -26.87 -8.90
N SER A 29 15.10 -26.36 -10.02
CA SER A 29 15.67 -25.18 -10.70
C SER A 29 15.34 -23.86 -9.99
N ILE A 30 14.17 -23.78 -9.36
CA ILE A 30 13.73 -22.62 -8.60
C ILE A 30 13.14 -23.05 -7.26
N GLN A 31 13.00 -22.08 -6.35
CA GLN A 31 12.19 -22.20 -5.14
C GLN A 31 11.08 -21.16 -5.23
N LEU A 32 9.83 -21.56 -5.10
CA LEU A 32 8.71 -20.62 -5.04
C LEU A 32 8.59 -20.11 -3.61
N THR A 33 8.35 -18.81 -3.48
CA THR A 33 8.07 -18.17 -2.20
C THR A 33 6.82 -17.34 -2.41
N GLU A 34 5.74 -17.73 -1.73
CA GLU A 34 4.53 -16.91 -1.67
C GLU A 34 4.80 -15.74 -0.72
N ASP A 35 5.25 -14.62 -1.26
CA ASP A 35 5.08 -13.35 -0.57
C ASP A 35 3.59 -13.03 -0.61
N GLN A 36 2.94 -13.01 0.55
CA GLN A 36 1.66 -12.30 0.66
C GLN A 36 1.94 -10.87 0.23
N TRP A 37 1.48 -10.52 -0.97
CA TRP A 37 1.37 -9.13 -1.33
C TRP A 37 0.28 -8.57 -0.42
N GLU A 38 0.68 -8.07 0.74
CA GLU A 38 -0.03 -6.92 1.27
C GLU A 38 0.09 -5.88 0.15
N PRO A 39 -1.02 -5.47 -0.50
CA PRO A 39 -0.99 -4.18 -1.14
C PRO A 39 -0.47 -3.26 -0.05
N THR A 40 0.71 -2.68 -0.24
CA THR A 40 1.08 -1.52 0.58
C THR A 40 -0.16 -0.66 0.54
N PRO A 41 -0.86 -0.46 1.66
CA PRO A 41 -2.05 0.36 1.63
C PRO A 41 -1.56 1.66 1.03
N ASP A 42 -2.08 1.96 -0.16
CA ASP A 42 -2.10 3.33 -0.62
C ASP A 42 -2.54 4.13 0.60
N ARG A 43 -1.70 5.05 1.08
CA ARG A 43 -1.72 5.61 2.45
C ARG A 43 -3.10 6.20 2.77
N GLY A 44 -4.03 5.35 3.13
CA GLY A 44 -5.33 5.58 3.72
C GLY A 44 -5.27 4.76 4.98
N LYS A 45 -4.59 5.32 5.97
CA LYS A 45 -4.45 4.76 7.32
C LYS A 45 -5.82 4.34 7.81
N ASP A 46 -5.98 3.07 8.16
CA ASP A 46 -6.94 2.70 9.19
C ASP A 46 -6.47 3.38 10.48
N VAL A 47 -7.08 4.53 10.75
CA VAL A 47 -6.90 5.29 11.97
C VAL A 47 -7.47 4.42 13.08
N THR A 48 -6.61 3.92 13.97
CA THR A 48 -7.08 3.25 15.20
C THR A 48 -8.01 4.19 15.98
N GLU A 49 -9.00 3.64 16.68
CA GLU A 49 -10.05 4.42 17.38
C GLU A 49 -9.47 5.52 18.31
N ASN A 50 -8.32 5.26 18.94
CA ASN A 50 -7.57 6.27 19.70
C ASN A 50 -7.04 7.43 18.83
N GLN A 51 -6.52 7.15 17.64
CA GLN A 51 -6.04 8.18 16.71
C GLN A 51 -7.21 8.98 16.13
N ALA A 52 -8.40 8.38 16.00
CA ALA A 52 -9.60 9.11 15.58
C ALA A 52 -10.04 10.08 16.67
N GLN A 53 -9.98 9.69 17.94
CA GLN A 53 -10.26 10.59 19.07
C GLN A 53 -9.24 11.73 19.19
N GLU A 54 -7.94 11.46 19.03
CA GLU A 54 -6.93 12.53 19.00
C GLU A 54 -7.17 13.52 17.83
N MET A 55 -7.55 13.03 16.65
CA MET A 55 -7.88 13.89 15.51
C MET A 55 -9.16 14.72 15.73
N ILE A 56 -10.15 14.18 16.46
CA ILE A 56 -11.37 14.92 16.81
C ILE A 56 -11.06 16.02 17.83
N GLU A 57 -10.25 15.72 18.86
CA GLU A 57 -9.81 16.70 19.86
C GLU A 57 -8.96 17.82 19.21
N GLU A 58 -8.10 17.48 18.25
CA GLU A 58 -7.30 18.46 17.50
C GLU A 58 -8.15 19.30 16.53
N ALA A 59 -9.25 18.76 15.99
CA ALA A 59 -10.18 19.49 15.14
C ALA A 59 -11.12 20.43 15.94
N GLU A 60 -11.45 20.09 17.19
CA GLU A 60 -12.19 20.97 18.11
C GLU A 60 -11.33 22.15 18.60
N LEU A 61 -10.00 22.01 18.57
CA LEU A 61 -9.05 23.12 18.61
C LEU A 61 -9.01 23.81 17.23
N GLY A 62 -10.13 24.45 16.85
CA GLY A 62 -10.27 25.17 15.58
C GLY A 62 -9.10 26.13 15.31
N PRO A 63 -8.86 26.50 14.04
CA PRO A 63 -7.64 27.19 13.63
C PRO A 63 -7.46 28.52 14.41
N TYR A 64 -6.36 28.63 15.16
CA TYR A 64 -5.92 29.84 15.87
C TYR A 64 -5.45 30.96 14.94
N TYR A 65 -5.97 31.02 13.71
CA TYR A 65 -5.61 32.07 12.78
C TYR A 65 -6.88 32.72 12.26
N SER A 66 -6.98 34.01 12.51
CA SER A 66 -7.99 34.83 11.87
C SER A 66 -7.84 34.72 10.35
N GLU A 67 -8.94 34.89 9.62
CA GLU A 67 -8.97 34.81 8.15
C GLU A 67 -7.93 35.73 7.48
N LYS A 68 -7.52 36.79 8.20
CA LYS A 68 -6.47 37.72 7.80
C LYS A 68 -5.06 37.11 7.87
N GLU A 69 -4.75 36.36 8.94
CA GLU A 69 -3.45 35.70 9.12
C GLU A 69 -3.27 34.55 8.13
N ALA A 70 -4.35 33.83 7.81
CA ALA A 70 -4.33 32.78 6.79
C ALA A 70 -3.96 33.33 5.40
N LYS A 71 -4.48 34.51 5.03
CA LYS A 71 -4.18 35.17 3.75
C LYS A 71 -2.74 35.66 3.64
N ASP A 72 -2.19 36.21 4.73
CA ASP A 72 -0.79 36.65 4.76
C ASP A 72 0.20 35.48 4.62
N ILE A 73 -0.11 34.32 5.21
CA ILE A 73 0.71 33.10 5.05
C ILE A 73 0.62 32.58 3.61
N LEU A 74 -0.58 32.61 3.01
CA LEU A 74 -0.82 32.13 1.65
C LEU A 74 -0.43 33.15 0.56
N LYS A 75 -0.05 34.38 0.94
CA LYS A 75 0.30 35.50 0.05
C LYS A 75 -0.76 35.77 -1.02
N ILE A 76 -2.04 35.76 -0.64
CA ILE A 76 -3.20 36.07 -1.49
C ILE A 76 -4.01 37.23 -0.94
#